data_AF-A0A397UNA8-F1
#
_entry.id   AF-A0A397UNA8-F1
#
_cell.length_a   1.000
_cell.length_b   1.000
_cell.length_c   1.000
_cell.angle_alpha   90.00
_cell.angle_beta   90.00
_cell.angle_gamma   90.00
#
_symmetry.space_group_name_H-M   'P 1'
#
loop_
_entity.id
_entity.type
_entity.pdbx_description
1 polymer ?
#
loop_
_entity_poly.entity_id
_entity_poly.type
_entity_poly.pdbx_seq_one_letter_code
_entity_poly.pdbx_strand_id
1 'polypeptide(L)'
;MKCTEILMVLAQVSFLMNGYDSFYYRTPIRGTDKFIKPKSRNIGHPYPIPFEEYYGNKDLDFLAFADWGDQKPGSGQFQVAKALQARTNEKTLFIVNAGDNFYQKDEKLPYNDETDHDGVLSIDDPKWHTYWLNVYNGTLKEIFWYMVAGNHDWYTNVTAQVDYFWENDIRFFFPSLYYSRRVHFGRNNDILAVFIHIDTNPFYYKYNEYNSKNGMKRNLLALKLHDKEQIDNRLKWIEDQLIAAQDADWIFVVGHHPLVGACQTKQPSTYLMYKFPPLFEKYNVSAYIGGHVHDIEVSEANSTSSVTYFGVGGGGATGDDTCGDATWSAPFTFGFLHINIPHGDTLYFNYIEANETDKPSHIVHSGIVHSRKRHEK
;
A
#
# COMPACT_ATOMS: atom_id res chain seq x y z
N MET A 1 0.63 38.02 -63.23
CA MET A 1 1.56 38.58 -62.21
C MET A 1 0.88 38.43 -60.85
N LYS A 2 1.48 37.60 -59.95
CA LYS A 2 1.14 37.34 -58.52
C LYS A 2 -0.24 36.67 -58.26
N CYS A 3 -0.43 35.68 -57.38
CA CYS A 3 0.42 34.93 -56.44
C CYS A 3 -0.31 33.59 -56.09
N THR A 4 0.44 32.47 -56.15
CA THR A 4 0.52 31.29 -55.24
C THR A 4 -0.76 30.73 -54.60
N GLU A 5 -1.29 29.55 -54.96
CA GLU A 5 -0.85 28.15 -54.69
C GLU A 5 -0.65 27.77 -53.21
N ILE A 6 -1.53 26.91 -52.69
CA ILE A 6 -1.32 26.05 -51.52
C ILE A 6 -1.77 24.63 -51.90
N LEU A 7 -0.82 23.70 -51.96
CA LEU A 7 -1.03 22.26 -51.97
C LEU A 7 -0.11 21.64 -50.90
N MET A 8 -0.70 20.77 -50.07
CA MET A 8 -0.16 19.68 -49.21
C MET A 8 1.26 19.77 -48.63
N VAL A 9 1.40 19.38 -47.35
CA VAL A 9 2.16 18.18 -46.91
C VAL A 9 1.99 17.98 -45.39
N LEU A 10 1.61 16.75 -45.02
CA LEU A 10 1.77 16.14 -43.70
C LEU A 10 3.25 15.71 -43.53
N ALA A 11 3.94 16.19 -42.49
CA ALA A 11 4.99 15.45 -41.76
C ALA A 11 5.73 16.35 -40.75
N GLN A 12 6.12 15.73 -39.63
CA GLN A 12 7.18 16.12 -38.69
C GLN A 12 6.95 17.39 -37.86
N VAL A 13 6.63 17.18 -36.58
CA VAL A 13 6.94 18.16 -35.53
C VAL A 13 8.08 17.59 -34.69
N SER A 14 9.29 17.89 -35.15
CA SER A 14 10.48 17.98 -34.29
C SER A 14 10.34 19.26 -33.48
N PHE A 15 10.41 19.21 -32.15
CA PHE A 15 10.67 20.41 -31.36
C PHE A 15 11.93 20.24 -30.53
N LEU A 16 12.88 21.12 -30.84
CA LEU A 16 14.13 21.36 -30.15
C LEU A 16 13.88 21.82 -28.72
N MET A 17 14.61 21.22 -27.79
CA MET A 17 14.77 21.68 -26.42
C MET A 17 15.43 23.06 -26.40
N ASN A 18 14.94 23.96 -25.54
CA ASN A 18 15.72 25.04 -24.97
C ASN A 18 15.15 25.46 -23.61
N GLY A 19 15.98 25.33 -22.56
CA GLY A 19 15.93 26.21 -21.40
C GLY A 19 15.07 25.79 -20.21
N TYR A 20 15.29 24.61 -19.64
CA TYR A 20 15.03 24.32 -18.22
C TYR A 20 16.08 23.33 -17.72
N ASP A 21 16.67 23.57 -16.55
CA ASP A 21 17.52 22.58 -15.89
C ASP A 21 16.67 21.34 -15.57
N SER A 22 16.83 20.31 -16.40
CA SER A 22 16.17 19.02 -16.23
C SER A 22 16.91 18.23 -15.15
N PHE A 23 16.38 18.21 -13.93
CA PHE A 23 16.66 17.10 -13.02
C PHE A 23 15.85 15.89 -13.50
N TYR A 24 16.52 14.93 -14.12
CA TYR A 24 15.94 13.64 -14.47
C TYR A 24 15.66 12.86 -13.17
N TYR A 25 14.47 13.02 -12.62
CA TYR A 25 13.93 11.97 -11.77
C TYR A 25 13.61 10.78 -12.68
N ARG A 26 14.07 9.57 -12.31
CA ARG A 26 13.55 8.32 -12.84
C ARG A 26 12.13 8.13 -12.32
N THR A 27 11.19 9.00 -12.68
CA THR A 27 9.78 8.79 -12.34
C THR A 27 9.25 7.68 -13.25
N PRO A 28 8.74 6.57 -12.69
CA PRO A 28 8.17 5.47 -13.49
C PRO A 28 6.85 5.86 -14.18
N ILE A 29 6.32 7.03 -13.87
CA ILE A 29 5.14 7.62 -14.48
C ILE A 29 5.59 8.38 -15.75
N ARG A 30 5.47 7.75 -16.92
CA ARG A 30 5.65 8.43 -18.21
C ARG A 30 4.37 9.17 -18.58
N GLY A 31 4.43 10.49 -18.49
CA GLY A 31 3.39 11.40 -18.96
C GLY A 31 3.61 12.75 -18.29
N THR A 32 3.43 13.84 -19.03
CA THR A 32 3.37 15.20 -18.47
C THR A 32 2.12 15.44 -17.62
N ASP A 33 1.49 14.38 -17.12
CA ASP A 33 0.24 14.44 -16.39
C ASP A 33 0.58 14.77 -14.95
N LYS A 34 0.57 16.08 -14.68
CA LYS A 34 0.48 16.61 -13.32
C LYS A 34 -0.62 15.82 -12.61
N PHE A 35 -0.27 15.16 -11.50
CA PHE A 35 -1.25 14.55 -10.62
C PHE A 35 -2.38 15.57 -10.38
N ILE A 36 -3.62 15.20 -10.74
CA ILE A 36 -4.74 16.12 -10.62
C ILE A 36 -5.31 15.95 -9.23
N LYS A 37 -4.93 16.85 -8.30
CA LYS A 37 -5.54 16.90 -6.96
C LYS A 37 -7.06 16.98 -7.14
N PRO A 38 -7.85 16.01 -6.64
CA PRO A 38 -9.29 16.01 -6.82
C PRO A 38 -9.91 17.31 -6.27
N LYS A 39 -10.91 17.85 -6.97
CA LYS A 39 -11.68 19.02 -6.47
C LYS A 39 -12.44 18.71 -5.18
N SER A 40 -12.83 17.44 -5.00
CA SER A 40 -13.43 16.95 -3.76
C SER A 40 -12.36 16.90 -2.68
N ARG A 41 -12.58 17.59 -1.56
CA ARG A 41 -11.75 17.47 -0.36
C ARG A 41 -12.03 16.22 0.46
N ASN A 42 -13.12 15.49 0.18
CA ASN A 42 -13.39 14.24 0.87
C ASN A 42 -12.50 13.13 0.29
N ILE A 43 -11.47 12.77 1.04
CA ILE A 43 -10.49 11.72 0.70
C ILE A 43 -11.06 10.30 0.72
N GLY A 44 -12.27 10.12 1.27
CA GLY A 44 -13.02 8.86 1.22
C GLY A 44 -13.69 8.60 -0.14
N HIS A 45 -13.70 9.58 -1.05
CA HIS A 45 -14.01 9.32 -2.45
C HIS A 45 -12.78 8.71 -3.13
N PRO A 46 -12.93 7.57 -3.82
CA PRO A 46 -11.81 6.98 -4.54
C PRO A 46 -11.24 7.93 -5.59
N TYR A 47 -9.92 7.85 -5.78
CA TYR A 47 -9.27 8.54 -6.87
C TYR A 47 -9.82 8.02 -8.22
N PRO A 48 -10.22 8.91 -9.14
CA PRO A 48 -11.15 8.56 -10.21
C PRO A 48 -10.53 7.79 -11.39
N ILE A 49 -9.21 7.82 -11.53
CA ILE A 49 -8.48 7.21 -12.65
C ILE A 49 -7.31 6.38 -12.10
N PRO A 50 -6.99 5.22 -12.67
CA PRO A 50 -5.80 4.47 -12.27
C PRO A 50 -4.52 5.27 -12.58
N PHE A 51 -3.49 5.10 -11.76
CA PHE A 51 -2.15 5.60 -12.06
C PHE A 51 -1.42 4.61 -12.95
N GLU A 52 -0.99 5.07 -14.12
CA GLU A 52 -0.26 4.26 -15.09
C GLU A 52 1.26 4.39 -14.87
N GLU A 53 1.92 3.27 -14.66
CA GLU A 53 3.35 3.16 -14.37
C GLU A 53 4.03 2.24 -15.39
N TYR A 54 5.14 2.69 -15.97
CA TYR A 54 5.87 1.94 -17.00
C TYR A 54 7.32 1.74 -16.56
N TYR A 55 7.62 0.55 -16.10
CA TYR A 55 8.96 0.14 -15.75
C TYR A 55 9.57 -0.59 -16.93
N GLY A 56 10.51 0.06 -17.62
CA GLY A 56 11.33 -0.59 -18.67
C GLY A 56 12.29 -1.67 -18.14
N ASN A 57 12.06 -2.17 -16.92
CA ASN A 57 12.75 -3.28 -16.31
C ASN A 57 12.13 -4.60 -16.78
N LYS A 58 12.92 -5.68 -16.80
CA LYS A 58 12.43 -7.03 -17.07
C LYS A 58 11.57 -7.55 -15.91
N ASP A 59 11.90 -7.11 -14.69
CA ASP A 59 11.42 -7.69 -13.45
C ASP A 59 10.58 -6.66 -12.66
N LEU A 60 9.51 -7.11 -12.02
CA LEU A 60 8.81 -6.35 -10.97
C LEU A 60 9.38 -6.76 -9.61
N ASP A 61 10.13 -5.87 -8.95
CA ASP A 61 10.78 -6.11 -7.65
C ASP A 61 10.34 -5.04 -6.65
N PHE A 62 9.71 -5.45 -5.56
CA PHE A 62 9.20 -4.52 -4.54
C PHE A 62 9.22 -5.14 -3.15
N LEU A 63 9.20 -4.27 -2.14
CA LEU A 63 9.12 -4.64 -0.73
C LEU A 63 7.74 -4.31 -0.18
N ALA A 64 7.24 -5.07 0.79
CA ALA A 64 5.96 -4.83 1.44
C ALA A 64 6.03 -5.02 2.96
N PHE A 65 5.47 -4.07 3.72
CA PHE A 65 5.39 -4.10 5.18
C PHE A 65 4.34 -3.13 5.72
N ALA A 66 3.99 -3.22 6.99
CA ALA A 66 2.97 -2.42 7.66
C ALA A 66 3.32 -2.25 9.14
N ASP A 67 2.53 -1.46 9.87
CA ASP A 67 2.60 -1.38 11.33
C ASP A 67 3.98 -0.92 11.83
N TRP A 68 4.50 0.08 11.12
CA TRP A 68 5.92 0.45 11.13
C TRP A 68 6.22 1.72 11.91
N GLY A 69 5.23 2.59 12.08
CA GLY A 69 5.38 3.90 12.72
C GLY A 69 5.48 3.85 14.24
N ASP A 70 6.16 2.87 14.82
CA ASP A 70 6.22 2.64 16.27
C ASP A 70 7.62 2.96 16.82
N GLN A 71 7.68 3.79 17.86
CA GLN A 71 8.91 4.13 18.60
C GLN A 71 8.78 3.89 20.11
N LYS A 72 7.81 3.07 20.54
CA LYS A 72 7.73 2.57 21.91
C LYS A 72 9.03 1.84 22.28
N PRO A 73 9.39 1.78 23.58
CA PRO A 73 10.47 0.91 24.03
C PRO A 73 10.24 -0.54 23.57
N GLY A 74 11.21 -1.11 22.85
CA GLY A 74 11.11 -2.46 22.28
C GLY A 74 10.56 -2.53 20.85
N SER A 75 10.15 -1.41 20.26
CA SER A 75 9.78 -1.35 18.84
C SER A 75 10.94 -1.73 17.90
N GLY A 76 10.59 -2.31 16.76
CA GLY A 76 11.52 -2.81 15.74
C GLY A 76 11.76 -1.87 14.57
N GLN A 77 11.19 -0.65 14.60
CA GLN A 77 11.16 0.24 13.44
C GLN A 77 12.57 0.49 12.86
N PHE A 78 13.55 0.81 13.70
CA PHE A 78 14.91 1.09 13.25
C PHE A 78 15.63 -0.15 12.69
N GLN A 79 15.37 -1.32 13.26
CA GLN A 79 15.93 -2.60 12.84
C GLN A 79 15.38 -2.97 11.46
N VAL A 80 14.06 -2.86 11.27
CA VAL A 80 13.39 -3.07 10.00
C VAL A 80 13.87 -2.06 8.96
N ALA A 81 14.00 -0.78 9.30
CA ALA A 81 14.52 0.24 8.39
C ALA A 81 15.94 -0.08 7.90
N LYS A 82 16.83 -0.52 8.80
CA LYS A 82 18.19 -0.98 8.45
C LYS A 82 18.16 -2.19 7.51
N ALA A 83 17.27 -3.14 7.77
CA ALA A 83 17.12 -4.35 6.94
C ALA A 83 16.53 -4.04 5.55
N LEU A 84 15.51 -3.17 5.47
CA LEU A 84 14.97 -2.64 4.21
C LEU A 84 16.07 -1.95 3.39
N GLN A 85 16.88 -1.10 4.03
CA GLN A 85 17.99 -0.39 3.39
C GLN A 85 19.06 -1.36 2.87
N ALA A 86 19.34 -2.45 3.58
CA ALA A 86 20.29 -3.47 3.15
C ALA A 86 19.74 -4.35 2.00
N ARG A 87 18.42 -4.54 1.93
CA ARG A 87 17.78 -5.34 0.87
C ARG A 87 17.57 -4.55 -0.43
N THR A 88 17.31 -3.25 -0.30
CA THR A 88 17.04 -2.34 -1.43
C THR A 88 18.28 -2.22 -2.32
N ASN A 89 18.08 -2.43 -3.62
CA ASN A 89 19.10 -2.29 -4.65
C ASN A 89 18.53 -1.63 -5.91
N GLU A 90 19.30 -1.55 -7.00
CA GLU A 90 18.89 -0.88 -8.24
C GLU A 90 17.70 -1.51 -8.96
N LYS A 91 17.32 -2.74 -8.59
CA LYS A 91 16.14 -3.43 -9.12
C LYS A 91 14.88 -3.11 -8.34
N THR A 92 15.00 -2.77 -7.06
CA THR A 92 13.85 -2.49 -6.18
C THR A 92 13.14 -1.22 -6.65
N LEU A 93 11.89 -1.38 -7.07
CA LEU A 93 11.13 -0.34 -7.76
C LEU A 93 10.36 0.55 -6.80
N PHE A 94 9.77 -0.04 -5.76
CA PHE A 94 8.93 0.65 -4.78
C PHE A 94 8.73 -0.17 -3.51
N ILE A 95 8.10 0.49 -2.53
CA ILE A 95 7.56 -0.11 -1.31
C ILE A 95 6.04 -0.08 -1.38
N VAL A 96 5.39 -1.17 -0.97
CA VAL A 96 3.95 -1.23 -0.68
C VAL A 96 3.77 -1.23 0.83
N ASN A 97 2.94 -0.32 1.33
CA ASN A 97 2.66 -0.21 2.74
C ASN A 97 1.21 -0.59 3.04
N ALA A 98 1.01 -1.47 4.03
CA ALA A 98 -0.31 -1.96 4.43
C ALA A 98 -0.90 -1.26 5.68
N GLY A 99 -0.45 -0.04 5.99
CA GLY A 99 -1.09 0.84 6.98
C GLY A 99 -0.44 0.84 8.35
N ASP A 100 -1.11 1.53 9.27
CA ASP A 100 -0.62 1.96 10.57
C ASP A 100 0.75 2.65 10.47
N ASN A 101 0.67 3.81 9.83
CA ASN A 101 1.84 4.59 9.44
C ASN A 101 2.50 5.31 10.61
N PHE A 102 1.71 5.66 11.62
CA PHE A 102 2.19 6.34 12.81
C PHE A 102 1.42 5.90 14.05
N TYR A 103 2.15 5.55 15.11
CA TYR A 103 1.60 5.20 16.41
C TYR A 103 1.90 6.27 17.46
N GLN A 104 1.22 6.16 18.59
CA GLN A 104 1.62 6.77 19.85
C GLN A 104 2.90 6.11 20.41
N LYS A 105 3.73 6.86 21.13
CA LYS A 105 4.95 6.37 21.81
C LYS A 105 4.65 5.69 23.14
N ASP A 106 3.52 6.00 23.78
CA ASP A 106 3.06 5.36 25.00
C ASP A 106 1.54 5.16 24.96
N GLU A 107 1.09 3.92 24.80
CA GLU A 107 -0.33 3.55 24.73
C GLU A 107 -1.11 3.84 26.03
N LYS A 108 -0.42 4.14 27.12
CA LYS A 108 -1.04 4.54 28.39
C LYS A 108 -1.39 6.02 28.42
N LEU A 109 -0.82 6.82 27.52
CA LEU A 109 -1.16 8.22 27.42
C LEU A 109 -2.53 8.36 26.75
N PRO A 110 -3.39 9.25 27.27
CA PRO A 110 -4.71 9.41 26.73
C PRO A 110 -4.61 9.96 25.31
N TYR A 111 -5.52 9.53 24.45
CA TYR A 111 -5.60 9.92 23.04
C TYR A 111 -5.69 11.45 22.78
N ASN A 112 -5.88 12.25 23.83
CA ASN A 112 -5.92 13.72 23.76
C ASN A 112 -4.59 14.39 24.17
N ASP A 113 -3.51 13.65 24.37
CA ASP A 113 -2.17 14.24 24.46
C ASP A 113 -1.76 14.70 23.05
N GLU A 114 -1.79 16.02 22.83
CA GLU A 114 -1.45 16.61 21.53
C GLU A 114 -0.01 16.30 21.11
N THR A 115 0.86 15.93 22.06
CA THR A 115 2.26 15.58 21.79
C THR A 115 2.49 14.10 21.57
N ASP A 116 1.59 13.24 22.07
CA ASP A 116 1.67 11.79 21.90
C ASP A 116 0.30 11.20 21.54
N HIS A 117 0.07 11.04 20.24
CA HIS A 117 -1.20 10.66 19.62
C HIS A 117 -1.00 9.49 18.64
N ASP A 118 -2.05 8.85 18.13
CA ASP A 118 -1.95 7.93 16.97
C ASP A 118 -1.98 8.70 15.64
N GLY A 119 -1.43 8.20 14.54
CA GLY A 119 -1.43 8.95 13.27
C GLY A 119 -0.61 10.24 13.35
N VAL A 120 -1.01 11.23 12.56
CA VAL A 120 -0.45 12.61 12.55
C VAL A 120 -1.57 13.63 12.74
N LEU A 121 -1.27 14.80 13.31
CA LEU A 121 -2.26 15.87 13.51
C LEU A 121 -2.39 16.79 12.29
N SER A 122 -1.33 16.96 11.50
CA SER A 122 -1.28 17.86 10.33
C SER A 122 -0.14 17.50 9.37
N ILE A 123 -0.04 18.22 8.24
CA ILE A 123 1.09 18.10 7.32
C ILE A 123 2.42 18.61 7.92
N ASP A 124 2.36 19.39 8.99
CA ASP A 124 3.52 19.96 9.70
C ASP A 124 3.88 19.16 10.97
N ASP A 125 3.24 18.00 11.18
CA ASP A 125 3.47 17.17 12.36
C ASP A 125 4.94 16.69 12.44
N PRO A 126 5.64 16.85 13.58
CA PRO A 126 7.02 16.36 13.74
C PRO A 126 7.21 14.86 13.50
N LYS A 127 6.13 14.07 13.54
CA LYS A 127 6.17 12.64 13.22
C LYS A 127 6.63 12.32 11.81
N TRP A 128 6.35 13.19 10.84
CA TRP A 128 6.90 13.04 9.48
C TRP A 128 8.41 12.91 9.47
N HIS A 129 9.09 13.72 10.28
CA HIS A 129 10.54 13.64 10.44
C HIS A 129 10.95 12.48 11.34
N THR A 130 10.34 12.38 12.52
CA THR A 130 10.83 11.47 13.57
C THR A 130 10.57 10.01 13.25
N TYR A 131 9.47 9.67 12.56
CA TYR A 131 9.11 8.28 12.24
C TYR A 131 9.40 7.89 10.80
N TRP A 132 9.40 8.85 9.86
CA TRP A 132 9.55 8.52 8.44
C TRP A 132 10.87 9.04 7.85
N LEU A 133 11.00 10.36 7.66
CA LEU A 133 12.12 10.93 6.88
C LEU A 133 13.50 10.68 7.50
N ASN A 134 13.64 10.71 8.82
CA ASN A 134 14.92 10.49 9.49
C ASN A 134 15.24 8.99 9.67
N VAL A 135 14.22 8.15 9.68
CA VAL A 135 14.34 6.69 9.88
C VAL A 135 14.67 6.01 8.56
N TYR A 136 13.90 6.29 7.51
CA TYR A 136 14.02 5.66 6.19
C TYR A 136 14.80 6.56 5.21
N ASN A 137 16.08 6.75 5.52
CA ASN A 137 17.04 7.53 4.74
C ASN A 137 17.75 6.65 3.67
N GLY A 138 18.85 7.10 3.09
CA GLY A 138 19.71 6.34 2.20
C GLY A 138 19.07 6.17 0.83
N THR A 139 18.98 4.92 0.35
CA THR A 139 18.25 4.62 -0.89
C THR A 139 16.74 4.56 -0.65
N LEU A 140 16.28 4.34 0.58
CA LEU A 140 14.85 4.28 0.90
C LEU A 140 14.15 5.62 0.72
N LYS A 141 14.89 6.73 0.84
CA LYS A 141 14.35 8.06 0.52
C LYS A 141 14.16 8.26 -0.99
N GLU A 142 14.79 7.49 -1.87
CA GLU A 142 14.69 7.73 -3.33
C GLU A 142 13.52 6.99 -3.98
N ILE A 143 12.84 6.10 -3.24
CA ILE A 143 11.79 5.21 -3.76
C ILE A 143 10.40 5.64 -3.32
N PHE A 144 9.39 5.26 -4.12
CA PHE A 144 7.98 5.50 -3.80
C PHE A 144 7.48 4.49 -2.76
N TRP A 145 6.63 4.97 -1.88
CA TRP A 145 5.91 4.20 -0.87
C TRP A 145 4.41 4.31 -1.17
N TYR A 146 3.80 3.22 -1.59
CA TYR A 146 2.39 3.16 -1.91
C TYR A 146 1.60 2.84 -0.65
N MET A 147 0.90 3.85 -0.13
CA MET A 147 0.34 3.82 1.21
C MET A 147 -1.11 3.34 1.23
N VAL A 148 -1.51 2.74 2.34
CA VAL A 148 -2.90 2.72 2.83
C VAL A 148 -2.90 3.24 4.27
N ALA A 149 -4.08 3.59 4.79
CA ALA A 149 -4.24 3.96 6.20
C ALA A 149 -4.63 2.74 7.03
N GLY A 150 -4.03 2.61 8.21
CA GLY A 150 -4.48 1.70 9.25
C GLY A 150 -5.35 2.38 10.30
N ASN A 151 -5.74 1.64 11.34
CA ASN A 151 -6.63 2.18 12.35
C ASN A 151 -6.00 3.28 13.20
N HIS A 152 -4.70 3.21 13.49
CA HIS A 152 -3.98 4.25 14.23
C HIS A 152 -4.00 5.59 13.47
N ASP A 153 -3.84 5.54 12.14
CA ASP A 153 -3.94 6.73 11.28
C ASP A 153 -5.32 7.40 11.34
N TRP A 154 -6.35 6.57 11.48
CA TRP A 154 -7.75 6.99 11.54
C TRP A 154 -8.18 7.56 12.87
N TYR A 155 -7.46 7.32 13.95
CA TYR A 155 -7.84 7.94 15.21
C TYR A 155 -7.64 9.47 15.10
N THR A 156 -6.54 9.99 14.54
CA THR A 156 -6.28 11.45 14.43
C THR A 156 -6.76 12.11 13.14
N ASN A 157 -5.85 12.46 12.24
CA ASN A 157 -6.12 13.26 11.04
C ASN A 157 -5.58 12.52 9.82
N VAL A 158 -6.26 11.42 9.45
CA VAL A 158 -5.94 10.67 8.24
C VAL A 158 -5.96 11.54 6.96
N THR A 159 -6.71 12.65 6.97
CA THR A 159 -6.70 13.61 5.84
C THR A 159 -5.35 14.29 5.69
N ALA A 160 -4.63 14.56 6.78
CA ALA A 160 -3.28 15.12 6.71
C ALA A 160 -2.28 14.22 6.01
N GLN A 161 -2.43 12.89 6.07
CA GLN A 161 -1.56 11.97 5.33
C GLN A 161 -1.77 12.05 3.82
N VAL A 162 -3.02 12.18 3.39
CA VAL A 162 -3.36 12.41 1.97
C VAL A 162 -2.92 13.80 1.53
N ASP A 163 -3.11 14.84 2.35
CA ASP A 163 -2.64 16.18 2.01
C ASP A 163 -1.11 16.26 1.96
N TYR A 164 -0.39 15.53 2.81
CA TYR A 164 1.07 15.47 2.78
C TYR A 164 1.61 14.92 1.44
N PHE A 165 0.96 13.91 0.86
CA PHE A 165 1.27 13.45 -0.50
C PHE A 165 1.15 14.59 -1.53
N TRP A 166 0.05 15.35 -1.46
CA TRP A 166 -0.26 16.38 -2.43
C TRP A 166 0.56 17.66 -2.28
N GLU A 167 1.00 17.98 -1.05
CA GLU A 167 1.52 19.30 -0.69
C GLU A 167 3.01 19.26 -0.33
N ASN A 168 3.54 18.12 0.13
CA ASN A 168 4.89 18.02 0.69
C ASN A 168 5.76 17.04 -0.08
N ASP A 169 5.34 15.77 -0.18
CA ASP A 169 6.22 14.70 -0.69
C ASP A 169 5.46 13.58 -1.39
N ILE A 170 5.58 13.53 -2.72
CA ILE A 170 4.91 12.54 -3.55
C ILE A 170 5.41 11.10 -3.33
N ARG A 171 6.54 10.91 -2.65
CA ARG A 171 7.07 9.57 -2.33
C ARG A 171 6.20 8.88 -1.29
N PHE A 172 5.55 9.63 -0.40
CA PHE A 172 4.48 9.12 0.45
C PHE A 172 3.20 9.03 -0.39
N PHE A 173 3.15 8.08 -1.32
CA PHE A 173 2.14 8.04 -2.37
C PHE A 173 0.78 7.65 -1.78
N PHE A 174 -0.03 8.66 -1.44
CA PHE A 174 -1.35 8.47 -0.84
C PHE A 174 -2.38 9.47 -1.39
N PRO A 175 -2.81 9.32 -2.65
CA PRO A 175 -3.66 10.30 -3.34
C PRO A 175 -5.10 10.39 -2.79
N SER A 176 -5.59 9.31 -2.19
CA SER A 176 -6.88 9.19 -1.50
C SER A 176 -6.93 7.87 -0.74
N LEU A 177 -7.97 7.63 0.06
CA LEU A 177 -8.14 6.37 0.80
C LEU A 177 -8.35 5.13 -0.11
N TYR A 178 -8.72 5.34 -1.37
CA TYR A 178 -8.96 4.27 -2.34
C TYR A 178 -8.39 4.66 -3.70
N TYR A 179 -7.41 3.92 -4.21
CA TYR A 179 -6.82 4.21 -5.51
C TYR A 179 -6.28 2.94 -6.17
N SER A 180 -6.10 2.97 -7.48
CA SER A 180 -5.56 1.85 -8.25
C SER A 180 -4.35 2.26 -9.07
N ARG A 181 -3.46 1.31 -9.28
CA ARG A 181 -2.23 1.46 -10.06
C ARG A 181 -2.18 0.36 -11.11
N ARG A 182 -1.77 0.72 -12.32
CA ARG A 182 -1.55 -0.19 -13.45
C ARG A 182 -0.06 -0.15 -13.77
N VAL A 183 0.62 -1.24 -13.44
CA VAL A 183 2.07 -1.35 -13.46
C VAL A 183 2.46 -2.24 -14.63
N HIS A 184 2.96 -1.60 -15.67
CA HIS A 184 3.48 -2.24 -16.87
C HIS A 184 4.98 -2.50 -16.73
N PHE A 185 5.38 -3.75 -16.97
CA PHE A 185 6.78 -4.18 -16.90
C PHE A 185 7.07 -5.31 -17.89
N GLY A 186 8.30 -5.78 -17.93
CA GLY A 186 8.79 -6.72 -18.93
C GLY A 186 9.54 -5.99 -20.05
N ARG A 187 10.24 -6.76 -20.90
CA ARG A 187 11.12 -6.18 -21.94
C ARG A 187 10.38 -5.20 -22.86
N ASN A 188 9.08 -5.43 -23.07
CA ASN A 188 8.24 -4.61 -23.93
C ASN A 188 7.08 -3.95 -23.19
N ASN A 189 7.10 -3.89 -21.84
CA ASN A 189 5.97 -3.45 -21.01
C ASN A 189 4.68 -4.26 -21.25
N ASP A 190 4.85 -5.53 -21.60
CA ASP A 190 3.80 -6.46 -22.03
C ASP A 190 3.18 -7.27 -20.87
N ILE A 191 3.73 -7.16 -19.67
CA ILE A 191 3.17 -7.75 -18.46
C ILE A 191 2.50 -6.64 -17.64
N LEU A 192 1.27 -6.89 -17.19
CA LEU A 192 0.47 -5.95 -16.41
C LEU A 192 0.20 -6.51 -15.02
N ALA A 193 0.65 -5.77 -14.00
CA ALA A 193 0.22 -5.94 -12.62
C ALA A 193 -0.70 -4.77 -12.21
N VAL A 194 -1.88 -5.08 -11.68
CA VAL A 194 -2.80 -4.08 -11.14
C VAL A 194 -2.77 -4.15 -9.63
N PHE A 195 -2.56 -3.01 -8.97
CA PHE A 195 -2.64 -2.89 -7.52
C PHE A 195 -3.86 -2.04 -7.14
N ILE A 196 -4.73 -2.57 -6.31
CA ILE A 196 -5.93 -1.88 -5.81
C ILE A 196 -5.73 -1.63 -4.31
N HIS A 197 -5.58 -0.37 -3.92
CA HIS A 197 -5.33 0.05 -2.55
C HIS A 197 -6.67 0.46 -1.94
N ILE A 198 -7.03 -0.18 -0.83
CA ILE A 198 -8.35 -0.06 -0.22
C ILE A 198 -8.24 0.34 1.25
N ASP A 199 -9.13 1.22 1.69
CA ASP A 199 -9.31 1.47 3.11
C ASP A 199 -10.33 0.48 3.70
N THR A 200 -9.86 -0.27 4.70
CA THR A 200 -10.61 -1.33 5.37
C THR A 200 -11.31 -0.85 6.64
N ASN A 201 -10.97 0.33 7.18
CA ASN A 201 -11.51 0.84 8.43
C ASN A 201 -13.04 1.01 8.42
N PRO A 202 -13.67 1.56 7.36
CA PRO A 202 -15.13 1.68 7.30
C PRO A 202 -15.87 0.33 7.27
N PHE A 203 -15.17 -0.72 6.86
CA PHE A 203 -15.69 -2.08 6.91
C PHE A 203 -15.44 -2.63 8.30
N TYR A 204 -14.20 -2.66 8.78
CA TYR A 204 -13.85 -3.25 10.06
C TYR A 204 -14.57 -2.64 11.27
N TYR A 205 -14.72 -1.31 11.31
CA TYR A 205 -15.24 -0.60 12.48
C TYR A 205 -16.69 -0.16 12.33
N LYS A 206 -17.54 -0.67 13.22
CA LYS A 206 -18.96 -0.31 13.24
C LYS A 206 -19.20 1.03 13.94
N TYR A 207 -19.51 2.06 13.16
CA TYR A 207 -19.70 3.45 13.62
C TYR A 207 -20.53 3.62 14.91
N ASN A 208 -21.60 2.83 15.08
CA ASN A 208 -22.52 2.93 16.23
C ASN A 208 -21.95 2.37 17.54
N GLU A 209 -20.83 1.64 17.51
CA GLU A 209 -20.21 1.03 18.69
C GLU A 209 -19.23 1.98 19.40
N TYR A 210 -18.87 3.08 18.76
CA TYR A 210 -17.97 4.10 19.30
C TYR A 210 -18.73 5.26 19.94
N ASN A 211 -18.14 5.87 20.97
CA ASN A 211 -18.63 7.14 21.54
C ASN A 211 -18.15 8.35 20.72
N SER A 212 -18.79 9.51 20.87
CA SER A 212 -18.49 10.73 20.09
C SER A 212 -17.10 11.34 20.33
N LYS A 213 -16.41 10.99 21.42
CA LYS A 213 -15.05 11.46 21.70
C LYS A 213 -13.98 10.63 20.97
N ASN A 214 -14.33 9.45 20.46
CA ASN A 214 -13.41 8.61 19.72
C ASN A 214 -13.08 9.25 18.36
N GLY A 215 -11.78 9.38 18.07
CA GLY A 215 -11.28 10.04 16.87
C GLY A 215 -11.69 9.35 15.57
N MET A 216 -11.69 8.02 15.54
CA MET A 216 -12.16 7.24 14.39
C MET A 216 -13.63 7.49 14.09
N LYS A 217 -14.50 7.56 15.11
CA LYS A 217 -15.91 7.93 14.90
C LYS A 217 -16.06 9.32 14.27
N ARG A 218 -15.25 10.28 14.69
CA ARG A 218 -15.28 11.65 14.11
C ARG A 218 -14.87 11.63 12.64
N ASN A 219 -13.82 10.88 12.28
CA ASN A 219 -13.37 10.77 10.90
C ASN A 219 -14.36 10.01 10.00
N LEU A 220 -14.96 8.91 10.48
CA LEU A 220 -16.01 8.20 9.76
C LEU A 220 -17.23 9.10 9.50
N LEU A 221 -17.56 9.98 10.46
CA LEU A 221 -18.60 10.99 10.27
C LEU A 221 -18.20 12.05 9.22
N ALA A 222 -17.01 12.64 9.37
CA ALA A 222 -16.51 13.72 8.52
C ALA A 222 -16.38 13.30 7.05
N LEU A 223 -15.91 12.07 6.81
CA LEU A 223 -15.74 11.50 5.47
C LEU A 223 -17.01 10.81 4.94
N LYS A 224 -18.10 10.82 5.72
CA LYS A 224 -19.39 10.15 5.41
C LYS A 224 -19.31 8.63 5.28
N LEU A 225 -18.27 8.02 5.82
CA LEU A 225 -18.01 6.56 5.80
C LEU A 225 -18.68 5.81 6.96
N HIS A 226 -19.74 6.39 7.53
CA HIS A 226 -20.66 5.77 8.50
C HIS A 226 -22.00 5.37 7.87
N ASP A 227 -22.30 5.93 6.69
CA ASP A 227 -23.54 5.70 5.97
C ASP A 227 -23.46 4.41 5.15
N LYS A 228 -24.55 3.62 5.17
CA LYS A 228 -24.58 2.32 4.49
C LYS A 228 -24.42 2.47 2.97
N GLU A 229 -25.04 3.47 2.35
CA GLU A 229 -24.93 3.71 0.91
C GLU A 229 -23.48 4.05 0.54
N GLN A 230 -22.81 4.88 1.34
CA GLN A 230 -21.40 5.20 1.12
C GLN A 230 -20.48 3.97 1.23
N ILE A 231 -20.69 3.11 2.23
CA ILE A 231 -19.93 1.86 2.38
C ILE A 231 -20.20 0.91 1.20
N ASP A 232 -21.47 0.73 0.81
CA ASP A 232 -21.83 -0.11 -0.34
C ASP A 232 -21.24 0.46 -1.65
N ASN A 233 -21.18 1.79 -1.81
CA ASN A 233 -20.51 2.44 -2.94
C ASN A 233 -18.99 2.20 -2.94
N ARG A 234 -18.34 2.09 -1.78
CA ARG A 234 -16.91 1.70 -1.69
C ARG A 234 -16.73 0.24 -2.10
N LEU A 235 -17.57 -0.66 -1.60
CA LEU A 235 -17.52 -2.07 -2.00
C LEU A 235 -17.75 -2.24 -3.51
N LYS A 236 -18.72 -1.50 -4.08
CA LYS A 236 -18.97 -1.48 -5.52
C LYS A 236 -17.75 -0.97 -6.29
N TRP A 237 -17.11 0.10 -5.83
CA TRP A 237 -15.90 0.62 -6.48
C TRP A 237 -14.77 -0.43 -6.49
N ILE A 238 -14.58 -1.16 -5.38
CA ILE A 238 -13.59 -2.25 -5.31
C ILE A 238 -13.93 -3.33 -6.35
N GLU A 239 -15.18 -3.76 -6.44
CA GLU A 239 -15.63 -4.70 -7.46
C GLU A 239 -15.44 -4.17 -8.89
N ASP A 240 -15.73 -2.89 -9.14
CA ASP A 240 -15.52 -2.26 -10.45
C ASP A 240 -14.03 -2.25 -10.85
N GLN A 241 -13.11 -1.99 -9.90
CA GLN A 241 -11.67 -2.07 -10.16
C GLN A 241 -11.23 -3.51 -10.47
N LEU A 242 -11.78 -4.50 -9.77
CA LEU A 242 -11.50 -5.92 -10.03
C LEU A 242 -12.00 -6.34 -11.42
N ILE A 243 -13.18 -5.89 -11.85
CA ILE A 243 -13.70 -6.11 -13.21
C ILE A 243 -12.78 -5.46 -14.25
N ALA A 244 -12.35 -4.21 -14.00
CA ALA A 244 -11.49 -3.49 -14.93
C ALA A 244 -10.07 -4.10 -15.05
N ALA A 245 -9.62 -4.85 -14.04
CA ALA A 245 -8.30 -5.46 -13.98
C ALA A 245 -8.24 -6.87 -14.60
N GLN A 246 -9.32 -7.36 -15.23
CA GLN A 246 -9.33 -8.73 -15.77
C GLN A 246 -8.37 -8.93 -16.96
N ASP A 247 -7.86 -7.87 -17.56
CA ASP A 247 -6.77 -7.93 -18.56
C ASP A 247 -5.38 -8.15 -17.95
N ALA A 248 -5.24 -8.04 -16.62
CA ALA A 248 -3.97 -8.10 -15.91
C ALA A 248 -3.46 -9.53 -15.66
N ASP A 249 -2.14 -9.70 -15.74
CA ASP A 249 -1.44 -10.93 -15.39
C ASP A 249 -1.42 -11.15 -13.87
N TRP A 250 -1.42 -10.04 -13.12
CA TRP A 250 -1.43 -10.01 -11.67
C TRP A 250 -2.45 -8.99 -11.15
N ILE A 251 -3.24 -9.39 -10.16
CA ILE A 251 -4.08 -8.46 -9.39
C ILE A 251 -3.66 -8.56 -7.93
N PHE A 252 -3.19 -7.45 -7.38
CA PHE A 252 -2.90 -7.29 -5.96
C PHE A 252 -3.95 -6.38 -5.33
N VAL A 253 -4.46 -6.77 -4.17
CA VAL A 253 -5.24 -5.87 -3.32
C VAL A 253 -4.43 -5.58 -2.07
N VAL A 254 -4.30 -4.30 -1.71
CA VAL A 254 -3.57 -3.84 -0.53
C VAL A 254 -4.57 -3.19 0.41
N GLY A 255 -4.67 -3.69 1.64
CA GLY A 255 -5.51 -3.13 2.69
C GLY A 255 -4.82 -3.26 4.04
N HIS A 256 -5.44 -2.77 5.10
CA HIS A 256 -4.83 -2.82 6.42
C HIS A 256 -5.20 -4.09 7.20
N HIS A 257 -6.47 -4.33 7.47
CA HIS A 257 -6.87 -5.45 8.31
C HIS A 257 -6.71 -6.80 7.61
N PRO A 258 -6.35 -7.89 8.32
CA PRO A 258 -6.31 -9.23 7.75
C PRO A 258 -7.72 -9.70 7.34
N LEU A 259 -7.77 -10.61 6.37
CA LEU A 259 -9.01 -11.19 5.85
C LEU A 259 -9.13 -12.68 6.14
N VAL A 260 -8.00 -13.35 6.03
CA VAL A 260 -7.76 -14.77 6.27
C VAL A 260 -6.44 -14.81 7.05
N GLY A 261 -6.21 -15.90 7.76
CA GLY A 261 -4.99 -16.08 8.53
C GLY A 261 -5.30 -16.31 9.99
N ALA A 262 -4.23 -16.60 10.70
CA ALA A 262 -4.31 -17.19 12.01
C ALA A 262 -4.89 -16.21 13.04
N CYS A 263 -4.47 -14.95 12.96
CA CYS A 263 -4.85 -13.94 13.93
C CYS A 263 -6.22 -13.30 13.66
N GLN A 264 -6.78 -13.47 12.45
CA GLN A 264 -8.11 -12.99 12.13
C GLN A 264 -9.20 -13.66 12.98
N THR A 265 -9.04 -14.95 13.31
CA THR A 265 -10.04 -15.73 14.05
C THR A 265 -10.22 -15.28 15.50
N LYS A 266 -9.24 -14.56 16.05
CA LYS A 266 -9.26 -14.03 17.43
C LYS A 266 -9.93 -12.66 17.55
N GLN A 267 -10.23 -11.98 16.45
CA GLN A 267 -10.87 -10.65 16.44
C GLN A 267 -12.41 -10.81 16.38
N PRO A 268 -13.16 -10.59 17.48
CA PRO A 268 -14.62 -10.71 17.44
C PRO A 268 -15.23 -9.59 16.58
N SER A 269 -16.13 -9.97 15.66
CA SER A 269 -16.94 -9.07 14.84
C SER A 269 -16.16 -8.20 13.84
N THR A 270 -15.73 -8.85 12.75
CA THR A 270 -15.13 -8.24 11.55
C THR A 270 -16.20 -7.61 10.65
N TYR A 271 -16.87 -6.55 11.15
CA TYR A 271 -18.01 -5.89 10.50
C TYR A 271 -17.77 -5.79 8.98
N LEU A 272 -18.67 -6.36 8.17
CA LEU A 272 -18.59 -6.41 6.69
C LEU A 272 -17.31 -6.97 6.01
N MET A 273 -16.22 -7.26 6.71
CA MET A 273 -14.95 -7.74 6.13
C MET A 273 -15.12 -9.11 5.46
N TYR A 274 -16.06 -9.92 5.96
CA TYR A 274 -16.45 -11.22 5.37
C TYR A 274 -16.85 -11.12 3.89
N LYS A 275 -17.16 -9.93 3.38
CA LYS A 275 -17.50 -9.70 1.97
C LYS A 275 -16.29 -9.76 1.04
N PHE A 276 -15.07 -9.50 1.53
CA PHE A 276 -13.89 -9.40 0.68
C PHE A 276 -13.37 -10.76 0.16
N PRO A 277 -13.21 -11.82 0.97
CA PRO A 277 -12.65 -13.07 0.46
C PRO A 277 -13.46 -13.65 -0.71
N PRO A 278 -14.79 -13.86 -0.62
CA PRO A 278 -15.57 -14.33 -1.77
C PRO A 278 -15.50 -13.41 -3.00
N LEU A 279 -15.35 -12.10 -2.80
CA LEU A 279 -15.21 -11.15 -3.91
C LEU A 279 -13.86 -11.31 -4.61
N PHE A 280 -12.78 -11.47 -3.85
CA PHE A 280 -11.43 -11.64 -4.38
C PHE A 280 -11.28 -12.98 -5.10
N GLU A 281 -11.90 -14.03 -4.55
CA GLU A 281 -12.00 -15.34 -5.19
C GLU A 281 -12.78 -15.27 -6.52
N LYS A 282 -13.93 -14.59 -6.55
CA LYS A 282 -14.75 -14.41 -7.78
C LYS A 282 -13.95 -13.80 -8.93
N TYR A 283 -13.02 -12.88 -8.63
CA TYR A 283 -12.20 -12.20 -9.63
C TYR A 283 -10.76 -12.74 -9.70
N ASN A 284 -10.47 -13.89 -9.08
CA ASN A 284 -9.19 -14.58 -9.10
C ASN A 284 -8.01 -13.67 -8.70
N VAL A 285 -8.14 -12.88 -7.63
CA VAL A 285 -7.07 -11.99 -7.15
C VAL A 285 -5.79 -12.79 -6.88
N SER A 286 -4.63 -12.31 -7.35
CA SER A 286 -3.36 -13.04 -7.16
C SER A 286 -2.93 -13.06 -5.70
N ALA A 287 -2.96 -11.89 -5.05
CA ALA A 287 -2.70 -11.81 -3.63
C ALA A 287 -3.37 -10.60 -2.96
N TYR A 288 -3.70 -10.78 -1.69
CA TYR A 288 -4.02 -9.72 -0.75
C TYR A 288 -2.80 -9.45 0.15
N ILE A 289 -2.47 -8.19 0.39
CA ILE A 289 -1.40 -7.77 1.31
C ILE A 289 -2.05 -6.96 2.43
N GLY A 290 -1.92 -7.44 3.67
CA GLY A 290 -2.48 -6.83 4.89
C GLY A 290 -1.47 -6.72 6.02
N GLY A 291 -1.75 -5.84 6.99
CA GLY A 291 -1.02 -5.65 8.24
C GLY A 291 -1.93 -5.86 9.44
N HIS A 292 -1.96 -4.90 10.37
CA HIS A 292 -2.80 -4.80 11.59
C HIS A 292 -2.45 -5.83 12.67
N VAL A 293 -2.26 -7.08 12.24
CA VAL A 293 -1.68 -8.11 13.08
C VAL A 293 -0.18 -7.90 13.05
N HIS A 294 0.39 -7.63 14.22
CA HIS A 294 1.80 -7.35 14.40
C HIS A 294 2.67 -8.65 14.31
N ASP A 295 2.56 -9.36 13.19
CA ASP A 295 3.35 -10.53 12.84
C ASP A 295 3.65 -10.56 11.32
N ILE A 296 4.36 -11.59 10.89
CA ILE A 296 4.49 -11.92 9.48
C ILE A 296 3.92 -13.32 9.23
N GLU A 297 3.01 -13.44 8.28
CA GLU A 297 2.32 -14.69 7.98
C GLU A 297 1.91 -14.79 6.51
N VAL A 298 1.73 -16.00 6.02
CA VAL A 298 1.13 -16.25 4.70
C VAL A 298 0.11 -17.38 4.79
N SER A 299 -1.04 -17.15 4.17
CA SER A 299 -1.99 -18.19 3.81
C SER A 299 -1.95 -18.37 2.30
N GLU A 300 -1.30 -19.44 1.85
CA GLU A 300 -1.10 -19.70 0.43
C GLU A 300 -2.39 -20.18 -0.25
N ALA A 301 -2.54 -19.78 -1.51
CA ALA A 301 -3.58 -20.33 -2.38
C ALA A 301 -3.53 -21.87 -2.40
N ASN A 302 -4.70 -22.50 -2.36
CA ASN A 302 -4.84 -23.95 -2.28
C ASN A 302 -6.12 -24.40 -3.01
N SER A 303 -6.53 -25.66 -2.86
CA SER A 303 -7.70 -26.22 -3.55
C SER A 303 -9.04 -25.54 -3.19
N THR A 304 -9.07 -24.72 -2.13
CA THR A 304 -10.28 -24.04 -1.64
C THR A 304 -10.24 -22.51 -1.79
N SER A 305 -9.09 -21.95 -2.14
CA SER A 305 -8.83 -20.50 -2.19
C SER A 305 -7.80 -20.23 -3.30
N SER A 306 -8.17 -19.47 -4.32
CA SER A 306 -7.27 -19.07 -5.42
C SER A 306 -6.37 -17.88 -5.05
N VAL A 307 -6.72 -17.17 -3.98
CA VAL A 307 -5.99 -16.00 -3.50
C VAL A 307 -4.94 -16.40 -2.46
N THR A 308 -3.73 -15.83 -2.58
CA THR A 308 -2.72 -15.85 -1.51
C THR A 308 -2.88 -14.62 -0.60
N TYR A 309 -2.85 -14.81 0.72
CA TYR A 309 -2.95 -13.73 1.70
C TYR A 309 -1.62 -13.55 2.42
N PHE A 310 -1.00 -12.38 2.27
CA PHE A 310 0.23 -11.99 2.96
C PHE A 310 -0.10 -11.08 4.13
N GLY A 311 0.27 -11.48 5.35
CA GLY A 311 0.38 -10.64 6.54
C GLY A 311 1.78 -10.06 6.66
N VAL A 312 1.89 -8.74 6.83
CA VAL A 312 3.16 -8.00 6.82
C VAL A 312 3.27 -6.96 7.94
N GLY A 313 2.62 -7.17 9.09
CA GLY A 313 2.57 -6.21 10.20
C GLY A 313 3.75 -6.24 11.18
N GLY A 314 4.84 -6.92 10.84
CA GLY A 314 6.09 -6.90 11.63
C GLY A 314 6.96 -5.65 11.42
N GLY A 315 6.44 -4.52 10.93
CA GLY A 315 7.27 -3.41 10.46
C GLY A 315 7.89 -2.53 11.55
N GLY A 316 7.35 -2.58 12.77
CA GLY A 316 7.75 -1.71 13.88
C GLY A 316 7.14 -2.13 15.22
N ALA A 317 5.95 -2.74 15.19
CA ALA A 317 5.35 -3.41 16.32
C ALA A 317 5.37 -4.94 16.16
N THR A 318 5.35 -5.67 17.29
CA THR A 318 5.13 -7.13 17.32
C THR A 318 4.04 -7.44 18.33
N GLY A 319 3.22 -8.44 18.05
CA GLY A 319 2.15 -8.88 18.94
C GLY A 319 2.68 -9.68 20.13
N ASP A 320 1.84 -9.83 21.16
CA ASP A 320 2.14 -10.62 22.37
C ASP A 320 1.69 -12.09 22.27
N ASP A 321 1.03 -12.47 21.18
CA ASP A 321 0.36 -13.76 21.03
C ASP A 321 0.76 -14.49 19.76
N THR A 322 0.77 -15.83 19.85
CA THR A 322 0.79 -16.68 18.67
C THR A 322 -0.62 -16.84 18.13
N CYS A 323 -0.73 -16.91 16.82
CA CYS A 323 -1.97 -17.30 16.16
C CYS A 323 -1.70 -18.57 15.34
N GLY A 324 -2.65 -19.51 15.34
CA GLY A 324 -2.63 -20.68 14.45
C GLY A 324 -3.64 -20.54 13.32
N ASP A 325 -3.42 -21.25 12.20
CA ASP A 325 -4.28 -21.43 11.00
C ASP A 325 -3.74 -20.84 9.67
N ALA A 326 -2.63 -20.10 9.68
CA ALA A 326 -1.91 -19.71 8.46
C ALA A 326 -1.11 -20.90 7.89
N THR A 327 -0.79 -20.85 6.59
CA THR A 327 0.14 -21.82 5.97
C THR A 327 1.52 -21.75 6.62
N TRP A 328 1.97 -20.52 6.91
CA TRP A 328 3.16 -20.24 7.68
C TRP A 328 3.02 -18.91 8.42
N SER A 329 3.56 -18.82 9.63
CA SER A 329 3.59 -17.58 10.42
C SER A 329 4.83 -17.55 11.32
N ALA A 330 5.39 -16.36 11.53
CA ALA A 330 6.39 -16.09 12.56
C ALA A 330 5.88 -14.97 13.48
N PRO A 331 5.23 -15.32 14.60
CA PRO A 331 4.84 -14.35 15.62
C PRO A 331 6.09 -13.81 16.34
N PHE A 332 5.99 -12.63 16.95
CA PHE A 332 7.11 -11.95 17.61
C PHE A 332 8.30 -11.64 16.67
N THR A 333 8.02 -11.49 15.37
CA THR A 333 9.03 -11.24 14.36
C THR A 333 8.84 -9.89 13.71
N PHE A 334 9.81 -9.01 13.91
CA PHE A 334 10.00 -7.83 13.08
C PHE A 334 10.52 -8.25 11.71
N GLY A 335 9.96 -7.68 10.65
CA GLY A 335 10.32 -8.08 9.31
C GLY A 335 9.47 -7.44 8.23
N PHE A 336 9.71 -7.89 7.01
CA PHE A 336 9.00 -7.44 5.82
C PHE A 336 9.01 -8.52 4.75
N LEU A 337 8.17 -8.34 3.73
CA LEU A 337 8.07 -9.20 2.57
C LEU A 337 8.86 -8.61 1.40
N HIS A 338 9.69 -9.41 0.75
CA HIS A 338 10.30 -9.07 -0.54
C HIS A 338 9.65 -9.90 -1.64
N ILE A 339 9.17 -9.23 -2.68
CA ILE A 339 8.54 -9.85 -3.86
C ILE A 339 9.36 -9.54 -5.11
N ASN A 340 9.58 -10.57 -5.92
CA ASN A 340 10.22 -10.47 -7.23
C ASN A 340 9.45 -11.27 -8.29
N ILE A 341 9.18 -10.65 -9.44
CA ILE A 341 8.54 -11.27 -10.61
C ILE A 341 9.45 -11.05 -11.83
N PRO A 342 10.40 -11.97 -12.12
CA PRO A 342 11.46 -11.71 -13.10
C PRO A 342 11.01 -11.83 -14.56
N HIS A 343 10.02 -12.68 -14.83
CA HIS A 343 9.58 -12.99 -16.21
C HIS A 343 8.05 -13.04 -16.35
N GLY A 344 7.32 -12.41 -15.44
CA GLY A 344 5.86 -12.28 -15.50
C GLY A 344 5.04 -13.50 -15.09
N ASP A 345 5.61 -14.71 -15.14
CA ASP A 345 4.82 -15.95 -14.95
C ASP A 345 4.77 -16.46 -13.51
N THR A 346 5.80 -16.13 -12.72
CA THR A 346 5.96 -16.60 -11.34
C THR A 346 6.44 -15.47 -10.46
N LEU A 347 5.72 -15.28 -9.37
CA LEU A 347 6.06 -14.43 -8.26
C LEU A 347 6.84 -15.26 -7.25
N TYR A 348 8.02 -14.80 -6.89
CA TYR A 348 8.83 -15.34 -5.79
C TYR A 348 8.72 -14.38 -4.61
N PHE A 349 8.42 -14.90 -3.43
CA PHE A 349 8.36 -14.10 -2.22
C PHE A 349 9.32 -14.63 -1.15
N ASN A 350 9.85 -13.73 -0.35
CA ASN A 350 10.68 -14.02 0.81
C ASN A 350 10.24 -13.16 1.99
N TYR A 351 9.91 -13.78 3.11
CA TYR A 351 9.82 -13.10 4.39
C TYR A 351 11.22 -12.94 4.98
N ILE A 352 11.55 -11.70 5.34
CA ILE A 352 12.85 -11.31 5.87
C ILE A 352 12.65 -10.88 7.32
N GLU A 353 13.31 -11.57 8.24
CA GLU A 353 13.33 -11.23 9.66
C GLU A 353 14.43 -10.19 9.94
N ALA A 354 14.11 -9.24 10.83
CA ALA A 354 14.96 -8.13 11.25
C ALA A 354 14.94 -7.91 12.78
N ASN A 355 14.76 -8.96 13.58
CA ASN A 355 14.67 -8.86 15.05
C ASN A 355 15.93 -8.30 15.73
N GLU A 356 17.11 -8.70 15.24
CA GLU A 356 18.37 -8.41 15.92
C GLU A 356 19.06 -7.17 15.36
N THR A 357 19.44 -6.22 16.23
CA THR A 357 20.13 -4.97 15.84
C THR A 357 21.53 -5.22 15.25
N ASP A 358 22.19 -6.27 15.75
CA ASP A 358 23.63 -6.53 15.55
C ASP A 358 23.90 -7.64 14.52
N LYS A 359 22.85 -8.32 14.03
CA LYS A 359 22.97 -9.35 12.99
C LYS A 359 22.35 -8.89 11.68
N PRO A 360 22.83 -9.39 10.53
CA PRO A 360 22.14 -9.19 9.26
C PRO A 360 20.74 -9.81 9.31
N SER A 361 19.77 -9.13 8.69
CA SER A 361 18.46 -9.71 8.41
C SER A 361 18.61 -10.95 7.53
N HIS A 362 17.72 -11.93 7.69
CA HIS A 362 17.78 -13.19 6.94
C HIS A 362 16.39 -13.65 6.52
N ILE A 363 16.35 -14.50 5.51
CA ILE A 363 15.10 -15.07 4.99
C ILE A 363 14.66 -16.17 5.95
N VAL A 364 13.43 -16.06 6.45
CA VAL A 364 12.80 -17.03 7.37
C VAL A 364 11.74 -17.89 6.69
N HIS A 365 11.19 -17.42 5.57
CA HIS A 365 10.26 -18.18 4.74
C HIS A 365 10.28 -17.69 3.30
N SER A 366 10.01 -18.60 2.38
CA SER A 366 9.97 -18.33 0.94
C SER A 366 8.91 -19.19 0.28
N GLY A 367 8.34 -18.68 -0.80
CA GLY A 367 7.40 -19.44 -1.60
C GLY A 367 7.20 -18.81 -2.98
N ILE A 368 6.21 -19.34 -3.70
CA ILE A 368 5.87 -18.88 -5.04
C ILE A 368 4.36 -18.71 -5.20
N VAL A 369 3.98 -17.78 -6.07
CA VAL A 369 2.60 -17.64 -6.58
C VAL A 369 2.66 -17.64 -8.10
N HIS A 370 1.71 -18.27 -8.76
CA HIS A 370 1.65 -18.32 -10.22
C HIS A 370 0.71 -17.26 -10.79
N SER A 371 1.03 -16.75 -11.98
CA SER A 371 0.18 -15.77 -12.67
C SER A 371 -1.20 -16.36 -13.00
N ARG A 372 -2.22 -15.49 -12.94
CA ARG A 372 -3.63 -15.82 -13.21
C ARG A 372 -3.84 -16.37 -14.61
N LYS A 373 -3.08 -15.89 -15.61
CA LYS A 373 -3.24 -16.27 -17.03
C LYS A 373 -2.64 -17.62 -17.39
N ARG A 374 -1.92 -18.29 -16.48
CA ARG A 374 -1.36 -19.63 -16.74
C ARG A 374 -2.44 -20.72 -16.83
N HIS A 375 -3.64 -20.46 -16.31
CA HIS A 375 -4.76 -21.40 -16.32
C HIS A 375 -5.72 -21.23 -17.51
N GLU A 376 -5.48 -20.25 -18.40
CA GLU A 376 -6.31 -19.98 -19.59
C GLU A 376 -5.73 -20.51 -20.91
N LYS A 377 -4.53 -21.10 -20.87
CA LYS A 377 -3.88 -21.80 -22.01
C LYS A 377 -3.77 -23.28 -21.70
#